data_AF-A0A6I0ESF7-F1
#
_entry.id   AF-A0A6I0ESF7-F1
#
_cell.length_a   1.000
_cell.length_b   1.000
_cell.length_c   1.000
_cell.angle_alpha   90.00
_cell.angle_beta   90.00
_cell.angle_gamma   90.00
#
_symmetry.space_group_name_H-M   'P 1'
#
loop_
_entity.id
_entity.type
_entity.pdbx_description
1 polymer ?
#
loop_
_entity_poly.entity_id
_entity_poly.type
_entity_poly.pdbx_seq_one_letter_code
_entity_poly.pdbx_strand_id
1 'polypeptide(L)'
;MKKEKEKEIETERQTLQKGQAKTKITLLTVLVTLMAFLLVACGIHQEQNDHQGTLEYEKIYQQKTSYIGDASKVGNLTNLLHYSEYKKGIALQTAQEPYGVTVNYNMPEEFLQQGTVTMTDKMFQNGALIFCLIDNVDVATFVFDNGQETESFSFAREDFDIFFEKDIRTYGSSWEVFSNDFVALLEQEG
;
A
#
# COMPACT_ATOMS: atom_id res chain seq x y z
N MET A 1 37.14 66.26 34.73
CA MET A 1 35.78 66.19 35.30
C MET A 1 34.65 65.95 34.29
N LYS A 2 34.29 66.85 33.36
CA LYS A 2 33.12 66.59 32.45
C LYS A 2 33.34 65.40 31.50
N LYS A 3 34.53 65.29 30.89
CA LYS A 3 34.89 64.20 29.96
C LYS A 3 35.02 62.81 30.60
N GLU A 4 35.29 62.73 31.91
CA GLU A 4 35.40 61.44 32.62
C GLU A 4 34.02 60.87 32.92
N LYS A 5 33.08 61.71 33.39
CA LYS A 5 31.69 61.29 33.63
C LYS A 5 31.00 60.82 32.35
N GLU A 6 31.29 61.43 31.21
CA GLU A 6 30.75 61.02 29.90
C GLU A 6 31.29 59.63 29.46
N LYS A 7 32.56 59.31 29.73
CA LYS A 7 33.14 57.99 29.44
C LYS A 7 32.58 56.88 30.34
N GLU A 8 32.31 57.19 31.61
CA GLU A 8 31.74 56.22 32.56
C GLU A 8 30.31 55.85 32.17
N ILE A 9 29.48 56.83 31.83
CA ILE A 9 28.10 56.61 31.34
C ILE A 9 28.08 55.83 30.02
N GLU A 10 29.00 56.10 29.10
CA GLU A 10 29.12 55.36 27.84
C GLU A 10 29.55 53.90 28.07
N THR A 11 30.44 53.67 29.04
CA THR A 11 30.88 52.31 29.40
C THR A 11 29.73 51.51 30.02
N GLU A 12 28.94 52.11 30.92
CA GLU A 12 27.75 51.47 31.49
C GLU A 12 26.67 51.18 30.45
N ARG A 13 26.44 52.11 29.51
CA ARG A 13 25.50 51.88 28.39
C ARG A 13 25.95 50.71 27.52
N GLN A 14 27.26 50.59 27.26
CA GLN A 14 27.80 49.49 26.47
C GLN A 14 27.77 48.15 27.23
N THR A 15 28.01 48.12 28.54
CA THR A 15 27.88 46.89 29.35
C THR A 15 26.43 46.44 29.47
N LEU A 16 25.49 47.38 29.65
CA LEU A 16 24.05 47.11 29.67
C LEU A 16 23.54 46.62 28.30
N GLN A 17 23.94 47.26 27.19
CA GLN A 17 23.58 46.79 25.84
C GLN A 17 24.16 45.42 25.53
N LYS A 18 25.42 45.15 25.88
CA LYS A 18 26.04 43.82 25.71
C LYS A 18 25.37 42.77 26.59
N GLY A 19 24.98 43.10 27.81
CA GLY A 19 24.22 42.24 28.70
C GLY A 19 22.83 41.91 28.13
N GLN A 20 22.08 42.92 27.70
CA GLN A 20 20.79 42.74 27.04
C GLN A 20 20.89 41.95 25.74
N ALA A 21 21.91 42.19 24.92
CA ALA A 21 22.16 41.44 23.69
C ALA A 21 22.52 39.98 23.98
N LYS A 22 23.40 39.71 24.95
CA LYS A 22 23.73 38.35 25.40
C LYS A 22 22.50 37.63 25.94
N THR A 23 21.71 38.25 26.81
CA THR A 23 20.47 37.66 27.34
C THR A 23 19.49 37.36 26.21
N LYS A 24 19.30 38.26 25.24
CA LYS A 24 18.44 38.03 24.07
C LYS A 24 18.97 36.88 23.19
N ILE A 25 20.27 36.82 22.93
CA ILE A 25 20.90 35.74 22.15
C ILE A 25 20.75 34.41 22.88
N THR A 26 21.03 34.35 24.19
CA THR A 26 20.85 33.15 25.00
C THR A 26 19.39 32.70 25.04
N LEU A 27 18.44 33.63 25.14
CA LEU A 27 17.01 33.31 25.09
C LEU A 27 16.62 32.76 23.72
N LEU A 28 17.14 33.35 22.63
CA LEU A 28 16.91 32.90 21.25
C LEU A 28 17.47 31.51 21.01
N THR A 29 18.69 31.21 21.49
CA THR A 29 19.31 29.89 21.31
C THR A 29 18.54 28.81 22.05
N VAL A 30 18.07 29.08 23.28
CA VAL A 30 17.22 28.14 24.04
C VAL A 30 15.91 27.88 23.30
N LEU A 31 15.26 28.93 22.78
CA LEU A 31 14.01 28.81 22.02
C LEU A 31 14.17 27.97 20.74
N VAL A 32 15.25 28.18 19.98
CA VAL A 32 15.53 27.41 18.75
C VAL A 32 15.84 25.95 19.07
N THR A 33 16.62 25.67 20.13
CA THR A 33 16.88 24.29 20.54
C THR A 33 15.62 23.57 21.00
N LEU A 34 14.73 24.23 21.74
CA LEU A 34 13.44 23.65 22.16
C LEU A 34 12.55 23.32 20.97
N MET A 35 12.54 24.19 19.94
CA MET A 35 11.81 23.95 18.69
C MET A 35 12.38 22.77 17.89
N ALA A 36 13.71 22.61 17.84
CA ALA A 36 14.35 21.49 17.17
C ALA A 36 14.01 20.14 17.84
N PHE A 37 13.87 20.11 19.17
CA PHE A 37 13.41 18.90 19.88
C PHE A 37 11.92 18.59 19.64
N LEU A 38 11.07 19.60 19.41
CA LEU A 38 9.67 19.40 19.06
C LEU A 38 9.49 18.82 17.63
N LEU A 39 10.45 19.05 16.72
CA LEU A 39 10.42 18.50 15.35
C LEU A 39 10.74 17.00 15.28
N VAL A 40 11.36 16.40 16.31
CA VAL A 40 11.62 14.94 16.37
C VAL A 40 10.45 14.18 17.01
N ALA A 41 9.58 14.88 17.76
CA ALA A 41 8.40 14.31 18.43
C ALA A 41 7.12 14.37 17.57
N CYS A 42 7.17 15.00 16.40
CA CYS A 42 6.15 14.87 15.37
C CYS A 42 6.69 13.98 14.26
N GLY A 43 6.83 12.69 14.57
CA GLY A 43 6.68 11.66 13.55
C GLY A 43 5.24 11.76 13.06
N ILE A 44 4.99 12.63 12.09
CA ILE A 44 3.75 12.63 11.33
C ILE A 44 3.82 11.36 10.48
N HIS A 45 3.44 10.23 11.07
CA HIS A 45 2.74 9.22 10.31
C HIS A 45 1.48 9.93 9.82
N GLN A 46 1.54 10.45 8.60
CA GLN A 46 0.33 10.57 7.83
C GLN A 46 -0.08 9.12 7.56
N GLU A 47 -0.89 8.55 8.45
CA GLU A 47 -1.85 7.56 8.01
C GLU A 47 -2.73 8.30 7.00
N GLN A 48 -2.34 8.21 5.73
CA GLN A 48 -3.29 8.37 4.66
C GLN A 48 -4.36 7.33 4.95
N ASN A 49 -5.54 7.82 5.32
CA ASN A 49 -6.76 7.03 5.29
C ASN A 49 -7.07 6.75 3.82
N ASP A 50 -6.28 5.89 3.19
CA ASP A 50 -6.76 5.12 2.06
C ASP A 50 -7.76 4.13 2.66
N HIS A 51 -9.00 4.14 2.19
CA HIS A 51 -9.90 3.01 2.42
C HIS A 51 -9.44 1.83 1.53
N GLN A 52 -8.15 1.49 1.56
CA GLN A 52 -7.63 0.24 1.06
C GLN A 52 -8.00 -0.80 2.11
N GLY A 53 -9.13 -1.48 1.91
CA GLY A 53 -9.52 -2.59 2.77
C GLY A 53 -8.36 -3.56 2.90
N THR A 54 -7.81 -3.68 4.11
CA THR A 54 -6.76 -4.66 4.42
C THR A 54 -7.29 -6.04 4.04
N LEU A 55 -6.52 -6.78 3.23
CA LEU A 55 -6.90 -8.12 2.84
C LEU A 55 -6.99 -9.04 4.06
N GLU A 56 -8.10 -9.78 4.17
CA GLU A 56 -8.30 -10.74 5.24
C GLU A 56 -7.67 -12.10 4.88
N TYR A 57 -6.34 -12.19 4.93
CA TYR A 57 -5.56 -13.34 4.43
C TYR A 57 -5.98 -14.71 4.99
N GLU A 58 -6.44 -14.78 6.25
CA GLU A 58 -6.94 -16.02 6.82
C GLU A 58 -8.23 -16.50 6.11
N LYS A 59 -9.18 -15.57 5.88
CA LYS A 59 -10.41 -15.88 5.14
C LYS A 59 -10.12 -16.23 3.68
N ILE A 60 -9.14 -15.55 3.08
CA ILE A 60 -8.67 -15.79 1.71
C ILE A 60 -8.10 -17.20 1.60
N TYR A 61 -7.18 -17.59 2.50
CA TYR A 61 -6.57 -18.91 2.51
C TYR A 61 -7.59 -20.03 2.69
N GLN A 62 -8.64 -19.81 3.49
CA GLN A 62 -9.75 -20.77 3.66
C GLN A 62 -10.52 -21.06 2.36
N GLN A 63 -10.38 -20.21 1.33
CA GLN A 63 -11.00 -20.43 0.02
C GLN A 63 -10.13 -21.27 -0.94
N LYS A 64 -8.98 -21.79 -0.47
CA LYS A 64 -8.14 -22.71 -1.25
C LYS A 64 -8.97 -23.86 -1.82
N THR A 65 -8.73 -24.20 -3.08
CA THR A 65 -9.39 -25.30 -3.78
C THR A 65 -8.49 -25.89 -4.86
N SER A 66 -8.64 -27.18 -5.15
CA SER A 66 -7.86 -27.80 -6.22
C SER A 66 -8.41 -27.55 -7.63
N TYR A 67 -9.64 -27.03 -7.74
CA TYR A 67 -10.34 -26.94 -9.02
C TYR A 67 -11.00 -25.57 -9.22
N ILE A 68 -10.68 -24.94 -10.35
CA ILE A 68 -11.32 -23.71 -10.83
C ILE A 68 -12.84 -23.88 -11.04
N GLY A 69 -13.31 -25.13 -11.20
CA GLY A 69 -14.73 -25.46 -11.31
C GLY A 69 -15.50 -25.37 -9.99
N ASP A 70 -14.83 -25.20 -8.84
CA ASP A 70 -15.50 -24.91 -7.57
C ASP A 70 -15.94 -23.44 -7.54
N ALA A 71 -17.03 -23.14 -8.26
CA ALA A 71 -17.55 -21.80 -8.39
C ALA A 71 -17.87 -21.13 -7.03
N SER A 72 -18.19 -21.93 -6.00
CA SER A 72 -18.44 -21.40 -4.67
C SER A 72 -17.15 -20.90 -4.03
N LYS A 73 -16.08 -21.71 -4.02
CA LYS A 73 -14.77 -21.30 -3.50
C LYS A 73 -14.17 -20.15 -4.28
N VAL A 74 -14.20 -20.20 -5.61
CA VAL A 74 -13.66 -19.13 -6.48
C VAL A 74 -14.45 -17.84 -6.31
N GLY A 75 -15.78 -17.93 -6.22
CA GLY A 75 -16.65 -16.79 -5.95
C GLY A 75 -16.36 -16.13 -4.61
N ASN A 76 -16.19 -16.93 -3.55
CA ASN A 76 -15.85 -16.44 -2.22
C ASN A 76 -14.43 -15.84 -2.16
N LEU A 77 -13.45 -16.47 -2.79
CA LEU A 77 -12.08 -15.95 -2.87
C LEU A 77 -12.09 -14.55 -3.47
N THR A 78 -12.70 -14.40 -4.65
CA THR A 78 -12.76 -13.12 -5.37
C THR A 78 -13.59 -12.04 -4.66
N ASN A 79 -14.46 -12.40 -3.70
CA ASN A 79 -15.15 -11.43 -2.84
C ASN A 79 -14.27 -10.87 -1.71
N LEU A 80 -13.09 -11.43 -1.50
CA LEU A 80 -12.14 -11.02 -0.46
C LEU A 80 -10.91 -10.28 -1.02
N LEU A 81 -10.84 -10.15 -2.34
CA LEU A 81 -9.73 -9.53 -3.07
C LEU A 81 -9.94 -8.01 -3.25
N HIS A 82 -8.93 -7.32 -3.78
CA HIS A 82 -9.03 -5.90 -4.10
C HIS A 82 -10.14 -5.64 -5.13
N TYR A 83 -10.81 -4.50 -4.99
CA TYR A 83 -11.94 -4.05 -5.81
C TYR A 83 -13.20 -4.92 -5.70
N SER A 84 -13.29 -5.79 -4.69
CA SER A 84 -14.43 -6.67 -4.47
C SER A 84 -15.76 -5.92 -4.26
N GLU A 85 -15.72 -4.68 -3.77
CA GLU A 85 -16.86 -3.78 -3.63
C GLU A 85 -17.51 -3.42 -4.98
N TYR A 86 -16.74 -3.48 -6.07
CA TYR A 86 -17.20 -3.24 -7.44
C TYR A 86 -17.44 -4.52 -8.23
N LYS A 87 -17.24 -5.69 -7.62
CA LYS A 87 -17.35 -6.97 -8.31
C LYS A 87 -18.78 -7.21 -8.77
N LYS A 88 -18.94 -7.43 -10.07
CA LYS A 88 -20.21 -7.78 -10.73
C LYS A 88 -20.42 -9.29 -10.81
N GLY A 89 -19.34 -10.06 -10.99
CA GLY A 89 -19.44 -11.52 -11.10
C GLY A 89 -18.17 -12.18 -11.62
N ILE A 90 -18.23 -13.50 -11.78
CA ILE A 90 -17.15 -14.30 -12.35
C ILE A 90 -17.63 -15.14 -13.53
N ALA A 91 -16.74 -15.42 -14.47
CA ALA A 91 -16.91 -16.45 -15.49
C ALA A 91 -15.75 -17.44 -15.39
N LEU A 92 -16.05 -18.73 -15.54
CA LEU A 92 -15.08 -19.81 -15.36
C LEU A 92 -14.91 -20.56 -16.67
N GLN A 93 -13.66 -20.72 -17.11
CA GLN A 93 -13.29 -21.56 -18.25
C GLN A 93 -12.82 -22.92 -17.72
N THR A 94 -13.69 -23.92 -17.82
CA THR A 94 -13.46 -25.26 -17.24
C THR A 94 -13.60 -26.39 -18.26
N ALA A 95 -14.00 -26.07 -19.50
CA ALA A 95 -14.25 -27.07 -20.53
C ALA A 95 -12.96 -27.65 -21.12
N GLN A 96 -11.91 -26.83 -21.20
CA GLN A 96 -10.60 -27.21 -21.73
C GLN A 96 -9.53 -26.25 -21.23
N GLU A 97 -8.28 -26.70 -21.28
CA GLU A 97 -7.12 -25.87 -20.99
C GLU A 97 -6.91 -24.77 -22.07
N PRO A 98 -6.33 -23.62 -21.68
CA PRO A 98 -5.97 -23.24 -20.31
C PRO A 98 -7.21 -23.00 -19.44
N TYR A 99 -7.20 -23.48 -18.20
CA TYR A 99 -8.29 -23.23 -17.27
C TYR A 99 -8.21 -21.80 -16.73
N GLY A 100 -9.35 -21.15 -16.51
CA GLY A 100 -9.29 -19.74 -16.15
C GLY A 100 -10.50 -19.18 -15.42
N VAL A 101 -10.28 -18.01 -14.82
CA VAL A 101 -11.30 -17.16 -14.23
C VAL A 101 -11.25 -15.76 -14.85
N THR A 102 -12.41 -15.25 -15.20
CA THR A 102 -12.61 -13.83 -15.49
C THR A 102 -13.39 -13.21 -14.35
N VAL A 103 -12.82 -12.22 -13.67
CA VAL A 103 -13.50 -11.40 -12.66
C VAL A 103 -13.95 -10.10 -13.31
N ASN A 104 -15.25 -9.83 -13.25
CA ASN A 104 -15.87 -8.66 -13.87
C ASN A 104 -16.20 -7.64 -12.79
N TYR A 105 -15.81 -6.39 -13.02
CA TYR A 105 -16.05 -5.26 -12.13
C TYR A 105 -16.89 -4.20 -12.85
N ASN A 106 -17.78 -3.55 -12.11
CA ASN A 106 -18.54 -2.39 -12.55
C ASN A 106 -18.05 -1.17 -11.77
N MET A 107 -17.14 -0.41 -12.37
CA MET A 107 -16.46 0.70 -11.71
C MET A 107 -17.21 2.02 -11.93
N PRO A 108 -17.12 2.98 -10.99
CA PRO A 108 -17.52 4.34 -11.24
C PRO A 108 -16.70 4.97 -12.38
N GLU A 109 -17.31 5.88 -13.13
CA GLU A 109 -16.68 6.58 -14.28
C GLU A 109 -15.35 7.25 -13.91
N GLU A 110 -15.25 7.74 -12.68
CA GLU A 110 -14.09 8.46 -12.14
C GLU A 110 -12.87 7.55 -11.86
N PHE A 111 -13.05 6.22 -11.82
CA PHE A 111 -12.03 5.29 -11.33
C PHE A 111 -10.90 5.07 -12.33
N LEU A 112 -11.21 4.93 -13.63
CA LEU A 112 -10.19 4.72 -14.68
C LEU A 112 -9.33 5.97 -14.93
N GLN A 113 -9.69 7.12 -14.33
CA GLN A 113 -8.93 8.36 -14.42
C GLN A 113 -7.84 8.48 -13.33
N GLN A 114 -7.80 7.59 -12.32
CA GLN A 114 -6.87 7.69 -11.17
C GLN A 114 -5.44 7.18 -11.42
N GLY A 115 -5.11 6.74 -12.64
CA GLY A 115 -3.75 6.35 -13.03
C GLY A 115 -3.50 4.85 -12.99
N THR A 116 -2.83 4.34 -14.03
CA THR A 116 -2.74 2.91 -14.37
C THR A 116 -1.86 2.07 -13.43
N VAL A 117 -0.91 2.68 -12.72
CA VAL A 117 0.15 1.95 -11.99
C VAL A 117 -0.40 1.26 -10.73
N THR A 118 -1.07 2.00 -9.84
CA THR A 118 -1.65 1.44 -8.59
C THR A 118 -2.72 0.38 -8.86
N MET A 119 -3.45 0.51 -9.98
CA MET A 119 -4.42 -0.49 -10.41
C MET A 119 -3.72 -1.80 -10.80
N THR A 120 -2.57 -1.71 -11.46
CA THR A 120 -1.81 -2.89 -11.90
C THR A 120 -1.23 -3.67 -10.72
N ASP A 121 -0.74 -2.98 -9.68
CA ASP A 121 -0.13 -3.64 -8.50
C ASP A 121 -1.17 -4.45 -7.70
N LYS A 122 -2.35 -3.87 -7.44
CA LYS A 122 -3.44 -4.59 -6.76
C LYS A 122 -3.96 -5.77 -7.57
N MET A 123 -3.94 -5.64 -8.90
CA MET A 123 -4.33 -6.72 -9.78
C MET A 123 -3.29 -7.84 -9.83
N PHE A 124 -2.01 -7.50 -9.77
CA PHE A 124 -0.94 -8.47 -9.61
C PHE A 124 -1.11 -9.24 -8.28
N GLN A 125 -1.38 -8.55 -7.17
CA GLN A 125 -1.68 -9.18 -5.87
C GLN A 125 -2.90 -10.11 -5.96
N ASN A 126 -3.99 -9.68 -6.60
CA ASN A 126 -5.16 -10.51 -6.84
C ASN A 126 -4.82 -11.78 -7.65
N GLY A 127 -4.03 -11.63 -8.72
CA GLY A 127 -3.54 -12.74 -9.55
C GLY A 127 -2.71 -13.72 -8.73
N ALA A 128 -1.75 -13.21 -7.95
CA ALA A 128 -0.88 -14.01 -7.08
C ALA A 128 -1.70 -14.90 -6.13
N LEU A 129 -2.71 -14.32 -5.48
CA LEU A 129 -3.59 -15.03 -4.56
C LEU A 129 -4.45 -16.09 -5.27
N ILE A 130 -4.96 -15.78 -6.47
CA ILE A 130 -5.70 -16.74 -7.31
C ILE A 130 -4.82 -17.93 -7.70
N PHE A 131 -3.63 -17.68 -8.25
CA PHE A 131 -2.72 -18.73 -8.72
C PHE A 131 -2.12 -19.55 -7.56
N CYS A 132 -1.91 -18.94 -6.40
CA CYS A 132 -1.43 -19.62 -5.20
C CYS A 132 -2.47 -20.58 -4.60
N LEU A 133 -3.76 -20.22 -4.64
CA LEU A 133 -4.82 -20.91 -3.89
C LEU A 133 -5.76 -21.77 -4.75
N ILE A 134 -5.68 -21.70 -6.08
CA ILE A 134 -6.46 -22.54 -6.99
C ILE A 134 -5.52 -23.42 -7.82
N ASP A 135 -5.44 -24.71 -7.48
CA ASP A 135 -4.34 -25.55 -7.96
C ASP A 135 -4.25 -25.69 -9.49
N ASN A 136 -5.39 -25.72 -10.19
CA ASN A 136 -5.43 -25.98 -11.63
C ASN A 136 -5.77 -24.75 -12.50
N VAL A 137 -5.74 -23.53 -11.96
CA VAL A 137 -5.99 -22.33 -12.77
C VAL A 137 -4.72 -21.90 -13.50
N ASP A 138 -4.86 -21.57 -14.78
CA ASP A 138 -3.74 -21.17 -15.64
C ASP A 138 -3.82 -19.68 -15.99
N VAL A 139 -5.02 -19.13 -16.11
CA VAL A 139 -5.24 -17.72 -16.52
C VAL A 139 -6.22 -17.01 -15.58
N ALA A 140 -5.86 -15.80 -15.18
CA ALA A 140 -6.74 -14.87 -14.46
C ALA A 140 -6.91 -13.59 -15.27
N THR A 141 -8.15 -13.24 -15.59
CA THR A 141 -8.50 -12.01 -16.31
C THR A 141 -9.36 -11.11 -15.42
N PHE A 142 -9.01 -9.84 -15.34
CA PHE A 142 -9.78 -8.82 -14.63
C PHE A 142 -10.34 -7.82 -15.64
N VAL A 143 -11.66 -7.66 -15.65
CA VAL A 143 -12.38 -6.80 -16.61
C VAL A 143 -13.06 -5.67 -15.84
N PHE A 144 -12.75 -4.43 -16.19
CA PHE A 144 -13.31 -3.23 -15.59
C PHE A 144 -14.18 -2.52 -16.62
N ASP A 145 -15.46 -2.41 -16.32
CA ASP A 145 -16.46 -1.73 -17.15
C ASP A 145 -16.99 -0.53 -16.36
N ASN A 146 -16.98 0.66 -16.96
CA ASN A 146 -17.56 1.88 -16.38
C ASN A 146 -18.82 2.37 -17.11
N GLY A 147 -19.35 1.55 -18.02
CA GLY A 147 -20.51 1.87 -18.87
C GLY A 147 -20.19 2.71 -20.11
N GLN A 148 -18.96 3.21 -20.27
CA GLN A 148 -18.48 3.90 -21.47
C GLN A 148 -17.35 3.12 -22.15
N GLU A 149 -16.41 2.62 -21.34
CA GLU A 149 -15.22 1.91 -21.77
C GLU A 149 -15.06 0.61 -20.96
N THR A 150 -14.34 -0.34 -21.55
CA THR A 150 -13.99 -1.60 -20.92
C THR A 150 -12.49 -1.82 -21.04
N GLU A 151 -11.84 -1.98 -19.90
CA GLU A 151 -10.43 -2.36 -19.82
C GLU A 151 -10.31 -3.79 -19.30
N SER A 152 -9.31 -4.51 -19.80
CA SER A 152 -9.05 -5.89 -19.37
C SER A 152 -7.57 -6.14 -19.23
N PHE A 153 -7.21 -6.83 -18.16
CA PHE A 153 -5.84 -7.27 -17.92
C PHE A 153 -5.86 -8.76 -17.65
N SER A 154 -4.99 -9.50 -18.32
CA SER A 154 -4.89 -10.95 -18.18
C SER A 154 -3.48 -11.31 -17.75
N PHE A 155 -3.41 -12.28 -16.85
CA PHE A 155 -2.17 -12.82 -16.34
C PHE A 155 -2.16 -14.33 -16.54
N ALA A 156 -0.99 -14.88 -16.84
CA ALA A 156 -0.76 -16.31 -16.87
C ALA A 156 -0.04 -16.75 -15.59
N ARG A 157 -0.37 -17.93 -15.06
CA ARG A 157 0.31 -18.49 -13.89
C ARG A 157 1.82 -18.62 -14.11
N GLU A 158 2.23 -18.93 -15.34
CA GLU A 158 3.63 -19.07 -15.71
C GLU A 158 4.44 -17.78 -15.46
N ASP A 159 3.83 -16.60 -15.64
CA ASP A 159 4.50 -15.32 -15.38
C ASP A 159 4.79 -15.16 -13.88
N PHE A 160 3.89 -15.65 -13.03
CA PHE A 160 4.06 -15.66 -11.58
C PHE A 160 5.10 -16.71 -11.17
N ASP A 161 5.09 -17.89 -11.77
CA ASP A 161 6.09 -18.92 -11.48
C ASP A 161 7.52 -18.43 -11.80
N ILE A 162 7.68 -17.64 -12.88
CA ILE A 162 8.94 -16.98 -13.23
C ILE A 162 9.29 -15.90 -12.20
N PHE A 163 8.33 -15.03 -11.86
CA PHE A 163 8.53 -13.92 -10.93
C PHE A 163 8.94 -14.37 -9.53
N PHE A 164 8.28 -15.39 -9.00
CA PHE A 164 8.57 -15.98 -7.69
C PHE A 164 9.70 -17.01 -7.72
N GLU A 165 10.30 -17.23 -8.90
CA GLU A 165 11.39 -18.19 -9.16
C GLU A 165 11.06 -19.64 -8.76
N LYS A 166 9.77 -19.97 -8.63
CA LYS A 166 9.23 -21.31 -8.32
C LYS A 166 7.74 -21.34 -8.60
N ASP A 167 7.18 -22.56 -8.64
CA ASP A 167 5.73 -22.75 -8.71
C ASP A 167 5.03 -22.02 -7.56
N ILE A 168 4.21 -21.01 -7.89
CA ILE A 168 3.55 -20.13 -6.92
C ILE A 168 2.62 -20.91 -5.97
N ARG A 169 2.09 -22.07 -6.39
CA ARG A 169 1.21 -22.91 -5.56
C ARG A 169 1.94 -23.49 -4.35
N THR A 170 3.26 -23.54 -4.38
CA THR A 170 4.07 -23.98 -3.24
C THR A 170 3.86 -23.11 -2.01
N TYR A 171 3.55 -21.83 -2.19
CA TYR A 171 3.22 -20.92 -1.10
C TYR A 171 1.90 -21.27 -0.41
N GLY A 172 0.96 -21.86 -1.12
CA GLY A 172 -0.32 -22.32 -0.58
C GLY A 172 -0.24 -23.68 0.12
N SER A 173 0.95 -24.28 0.30
CA SER A 173 1.11 -25.66 0.81
C SER A 173 0.67 -25.82 2.27
N SER A 174 0.82 -24.79 3.08
CA SER A 174 0.33 -24.73 4.45
C SER A 174 -0.02 -23.29 4.83
N TRP A 175 -0.81 -23.12 5.89
CA TRP A 175 -1.11 -21.78 6.43
C TRP A 175 0.18 -21.06 6.83
N GLU A 176 1.12 -21.75 7.45
CA GLU A 176 2.38 -21.17 7.92
C GLU A 176 3.23 -20.63 6.76
N VAL A 177 3.38 -21.39 5.67
CA VAL A 177 4.10 -20.93 4.48
C VAL A 177 3.37 -19.76 3.82
N PHE A 178 2.05 -19.84 3.71
CA PHE A 178 1.26 -18.77 3.12
C PHE A 178 1.35 -17.48 3.94
N SER A 179 1.13 -17.55 5.25
CA SER A 179 1.07 -16.37 6.11
C SER A 179 2.43 -15.73 6.34
N ASN A 180 3.49 -16.52 6.48
CA ASN A 180 4.80 -16.01 6.87
C ASN A 180 5.66 -15.66 5.66
N ASP A 181 5.60 -16.47 4.60
CA ASP A 181 6.49 -16.28 3.45
C ASP A 181 5.78 -15.53 2.33
N PHE A 182 4.56 -15.93 1.97
CA PHE A 182 3.89 -15.38 0.80
C PHE A 182 3.30 -13.98 1.03
N VAL A 183 2.55 -13.80 2.12
CA VAL A 183 1.96 -12.49 2.46
C VAL A 183 3.05 -11.43 2.61
N ALA A 184 4.18 -11.76 3.24
CA ALA A 184 5.30 -10.84 3.40
C ALA A 184 5.90 -10.39 2.04
N LEU A 185 5.89 -11.24 1.02
CA LEU A 185 6.34 -10.88 -0.32
C LEU A 185 5.33 -9.96 -1.03
N LEU A 186 4.04 -10.25 -0.90
CA LEU A 186 2.98 -9.42 -1.52
C LEU A 186 2.93 -8.00 -0.94
N GLU A 187 3.26 -7.83 0.35
CA GLU A 187 3.20 -6.54 1.04
C GLU A 187 4.48 -5.70 0.88
N GLN A 188 5.60 -6.28 0.46
CA GLN A 188 6.85 -5.54 0.22
C GLN A 188 6.87 -4.78 -1.12
N GLU A 189 5.90 -5.07 -2.00
CA GLU A 189 5.79 -4.46 -3.33
C GLU A 189 4.69 -3.37 -3.43
N GLY A 190 4.16 -2.92 -2.28
CA GLY A 190 3.12 -1.88 -2.19
C GLY A 190 3.63 -0.52 -1.73
#